data_AF-A0A2H5WE46-F1
#
_entry.id   AF-A0A2H5WE46-F1
#
_cell.length_a   1.000
_cell.length_b   1.000
_cell.length_c   1.000
_cell.angle_alpha   90.00
_cell.angle_beta   90.00
_cell.angle_gamma   90.00
#
_symmetry.space_group_name_H-M   'P 1'
#
loop_
_entity.id
_entity.type
_entity.pdbx_description
1 polymer ?
#
loop_
_entity_poly.entity_id
_entity_poly.type
_entity_poly.pdbx_seq_one_letter_code
_entity_poly.pdbx_strand_id
1 'polypeptide(L)'
;MNQESLERANAFLAAIAARVQPGELLDVAPADVARQIGIAEPLVAARAVRALLARRRLEAQDGRYRLLDATPIQPGEKEQVPRPRRARTKVRRAVRHEAPTDQRPTYSEIGREAIDRLVELGREVATLRASLRSAMEEAREAREARDEAERRARMLAERVRELEGRAEMAEANLRTLLAAAKGAGRDRLGDTEMEAILGVLKGGEGAPSQRSEETHAGDLA
;
A
#
# COMPACT_ATOMS: atom_id res chain seq x y z
N MET A 1 -12.50 10.92 -25.67
CA MET A 1 -13.64 10.46 -24.84
C MET A 1 -14.78 10.22 -25.79
N ASN A 2 -15.47 9.07 -25.70
CA ASN A 2 -16.60 8.77 -26.58
C ASN A 2 -17.85 9.53 -26.07
N GLN A 3 -18.82 9.79 -26.96
CA GLN A 3 -20.04 10.56 -26.66
C GLN A 3 -20.84 9.96 -25.49
N GLU A 4 -21.07 8.64 -25.53
CA GLU A 4 -21.76 7.89 -24.47
C GLU A 4 -21.05 7.98 -23.11
N SER A 5 -19.71 8.07 -23.10
CA SER A 5 -18.97 8.25 -21.85
C SER A 5 -19.16 9.65 -21.27
N LEU A 6 -19.32 10.66 -22.13
CA LEU A 6 -19.53 12.05 -21.73
C LEU A 6 -20.92 12.22 -21.13
N GLU A 7 -21.93 11.65 -21.75
CA GLU A 7 -23.31 11.63 -21.25
C GLU A 7 -23.38 10.96 -19.87
N ARG A 8 -22.73 9.80 -19.70
CA ARG A 8 -22.67 9.11 -18.40
C ARG A 8 -21.92 9.91 -17.33
N ALA A 9 -20.84 10.61 -17.69
CA ALA A 9 -20.11 11.47 -16.75
C ALA A 9 -20.94 12.68 -16.32
N ASN A 10 -21.72 13.27 -17.23
CA ASN A 10 -22.62 14.38 -16.94
C ASN A 10 -23.84 13.93 -16.13
N ALA A 11 -24.39 12.74 -16.40
CA ALA A 11 -25.43 12.14 -15.57
C ALA A 11 -24.94 11.89 -14.12
N PHE A 12 -23.70 11.42 -13.99
CA PHE A 12 -23.06 11.23 -12.68
C PHE A 12 -22.82 12.55 -11.95
N LEU A 13 -22.36 13.59 -12.65
CA LEU A 13 -22.21 14.94 -12.09
C LEU A 13 -23.56 15.51 -11.61
N ALA A 14 -24.62 15.37 -12.42
CA ALA A 14 -25.95 15.86 -12.07
C ALA A 14 -26.51 15.16 -10.83
N ALA A 15 -26.29 13.85 -10.70
CA ALA A 15 -26.69 13.09 -9.51
C ALA A 15 -25.94 13.50 -8.24
N ILE A 16 -24.68 13.94 -8.37
CA ILE A 16 -23.89 14.49 -7.25
C ILE A 16 -24.37 15.92 -6.90
N ALA A 17 -24.55 16.77 -7.91
CA ALA A 17 -25.01 18.15 -7.72
C ALA A 17 -26.42 18.23 -7.12
N ALA A 18 -27.26 17.20 -7.31
CA ALA A 18 -28.56 17.09 -6.66
C ALA A 18 -28.48 16.82 -5.14
N ARG A 19 -27.31 16.48 -4.60
CA ARG A 19 -27.13 16.04 -3.20
C ARG A 19 -26.21 16.94 -2.39
N VAL A 20 -25.26 17.57 -3.04
CA VAL A 20 -24.11 18.22 -2.40
C VAL A 20 -23.88 19.56 -3.09
N GLN A 21 -23.67 20.62 -2.29
CA GLN A 21 -23.32 21.92 -2.84
C GLN A 21 -21.84 21.97 -3.24
N PRO A 22 -21.46 22.83 -4.21
CA PRO A 22 -20.06 23.07 -4.50
C PRO A 22 -19.31 23.51 -3.23
N GLY A 23 -18.27 22.76 -2.87
CA GLY A 23 -17.50 22.94 -1.65
C GLY A 23 -17.82 21.94 -0.53
N GLU A 24 -18.83 21.09 -0.68
CA GLU A 24 -19.18 20.06 0.30
C GLU A 24 -18.64 18.67 -0.08
N LEU A 25 -18.46 17.82 0.94
CA LEU A 25 -17.97 16.45 0.80
C LEU A 25 -19.13 15.50 0.49
N LEU A 26 -18.88 14.56 -0.41
CA LEU A 26 -19.80 13.47 -0.71
C LEU A 26 -19.64 12.38 0.36
N ASP A 27 -20.68 12.19 1.17
CA ASP A 27 -20.72 11.14 2.20
C ASP A 27 -21.09 9.75 1.63
N VAL A 28 -21.58 9.71 0.39
CA VAL A 28 -22.01 8.47 -0.29
C VAL A 28 -20.89 7.95 -1.19
N ALA A 29 -20.68 6.63 -1.21
CA ALA A 29 -19.67 6.04 -2.08
C ALA A 29 -20.03 6.24 -3.57
N PRO A 30 -19.06 6.53 -4.46
CA PRO A 30 -19.31 6.72 -5.88
C PRO A 30 -20.01 5.55 -6.57
N ALA A 31 -19.81 4.33 -6.07
CA ALA A 31 -20.48 3.13 -6.59
C ALA A 31 -21.99 3.14 -6.32
N ASP A 32 -22.43 3.72 -5.21
CA ASP A 32 -23.85 3.83 -4.86
C ASP A 32 -24.55 4.89 -5.71
N VAL A 33 -23.86 6.01 -5.96
CA VAL A 33 -24.33 7.03 -6.89
C VAL A 33 -24.48 6.45 -8.30
N ALA A 34 -23.51 5.64 -8.75
CA ALA A 34 -23.55 4.97 -10.05
C ALA A 34 -24.71 3.98 -10.19
N ARG A 35 -24.99 3.18 -9.14
CA ARG A 35 -26.12 2.24 -9.13
C ARG A 35 -27.46 2.94 -9.28
N GLN A 36 -27.63 4.10 -8.66
CA GLN A 36 -28.88 4.86 -8.69
C GLN A 36 -29.17 5.53 -10.04
N ILE A 37 -28.13 5.85 -10.81
CA ILE A 37 -28.27 6.36 -12.19
C ILE A 37 -28.29 5.23 -13.24
N GLY A 38 -28.45 3.97 -12.81
CA GLY A 38 -28.53 2.81 -13.71
C GLY A 38 -27.20 2.36 -14.30
N ILE A 39 -26.05 2.85 -13.80
CA ILE A 39 -24.73 2.35 -14.20
C ILE A 39 -24.40 1.13 -13.35
N ALA A 40 -24.71 -0.06 -13.88
CA ALA A 40 -24.43 -1.33 -13.22
C ALA A 40 -22.94 -1.72 -13.25
N GLU A 41 -22.18 -1.21 -14.24
CA GLU A 41 -20.78 -1.59 -14.42
C GLU A 41 -19.81 -0.69 -13.61
N PRO A 42 -19.03 -1.25 -12.67
CA PRO A 42 -18.16 -0.47 -11.78
C PRO A 42 -17.03 0.25 -12.52
N LEU A 43 -16.54 -0.30 -13.63
CA LEU A 43 -15.50 0.33 -14.45
C LEU A 43 -15.99 1.60 -15.15
N VAL A 44 -17.27 1.64 -15.53
CA VAL A 44 -17.89 2.81 -16.16
C VAL A 44 -18.02 3.94 -15.15
N ALA A 45 -18.46 3.62 -13.93
CA ALA A 45 -18.50 4.57 -12.82
C ALA A 45 -17.11 5.15 -12.51
N ALA A 46 -16.09 4.29 -12.41
CA ALA A 46 -14.71 4.73 -12.17
C ALA A 46 -14.16 5.63 -13.28
N ARG A 47 -14.52 5.36 -14.55
CA ARG A 47 -14.16 6.22 -15.70
C ARG A 47 -14.85 7.59 -15.62
N ALA A 48 -16.12 7.64 -15.23
CA ALA A 48 -16.86 8.89 -15.02
C ALA A 48 -16.24 9.73 -13.90
N VAL A 49 -16.01 9.14 -12.72
CA VAL A 49 -15.34 9.80 -11.59
C VAL A 49 -13.96 10.33 -12.00
N ARG A 50 -13.17 9.52 -12.70
CA ARG A 50 -11.84 9.93 -13.17
C ARG A 50 -11.91 11.10 -14.18
N ALA A 51 -12.90 11.12 -15.06
CA ALA A 51 -13.11 12.22 -15.99
C ALA A 51 -13.49 13.54 -15.28
N LEU A 52 -14.24 13.43 -14.18
CA LEU A 52 -14.63 14.57 -13.35
C LEU A 52 -13.45 15.12 -12.52
N LEU A 53 -12.62 14.24 -11.95
CA LEU A 53 -11.37 14.62 -11.28
C LEU A 53 -10.40 15.32 -12.24
N ALA A 54 -10.23 14.78 -13.45
CA ALA A 54 -9.31 15.33 -14.45
C ALA A 54 -9.68 16.74 -14.92
N ARG A 55 -10.94 17.16 -14.71
CA ARG A 55 -11.48 18.47 -15.11
C ARG A 55 -11.84 19.37 -13.92
N ARG A 56 -11.37 19.01 -12.72
CA ARG A 56 -11.62 19.76 -11.46
C ARG A 56 -13.10 20.00 -11.16
N ARG A 57 -13.97 19.05 -11.55
CA ARG A 57 -15.38 19.04 -11.13
C ARG A 57 -15.54 18.35 -9.78
N LEU A 58 -14.72 17.34 -9.53
CA LEU A 58 -14.55 16.68 -8.25
C LEU A 58 -13.11 16.82 -7.78
N GLU A 59 -12.91 16.80 -6.48
CA GLU A 59 -11.59 16.68 -5.83
C GLU A 59 -11.60 15.47 -4.90
N ALA A 60 -10.52 14.69 -4.88
CA ALA A 60 -10.37 13.58 -3.95
C ALA A 60 -9.66 14.10 -2.68
N GLN A 61 -10.37 14.13 -1.56
CA GLN A 61 -9.88 14.59 -0.26
C GLN A 61 -10.14 13.51 0.79
N ASP A 62 -9.07 13.02 1.45
CA ASP A 62 -9.13 12.07 2.58
C ASP A 62 -10.03 10.84 2.34
N GLY A 63 -9.99 10.30 1.13
CA GLY A 63 -10.79 9.12 0.73
C GLY A 63 -12.25 9.42 0.37
N ARG A 64 -12.67 10.68 0.41
CA ARG A 64 -13.99 11.16 -0.04
C ARG A 64 -13.85 12.08 -1.26
N TYR A 65 -14.97 12.39 -1.89
CA TYR A 65 -15.02 13.25 -3.06
C TYR A 65 -15.70 14.56 -2.72
N ARG A 66 -15.03 15.68 -2.93
CA ARG A 66 -15.59 17.03 -2.79
C ARG A 66 -16.12 17.51 -4.13
N LEU A 67 -17.35 18.02 -4.18
CA LEU A 67 -17.86 18.67 -5.38
C LEU A 67 -17.22 20.06 -5.48
N LEU A 68 -16.51 20.35 -6.57
CA LEU A 68 -15.92 21.67 -6.79
C LEU A 68 -16.79 22.52 -7.70
N ASP A 69 -17.32 21.91 -8.75
CA ASP A 69 -18.06 22.63 -9.78
C ASP A 69 -19.13 21.72 -10.40
N ALA A 70 -20.37 22.20 -10.41
CA ALA A 70 -21.55 21.51 -10.94
C ALA A 70 -21.76 21.74 -12.45
N THR A 71 -20.86 22.48 -13.11
CA THR A 71 -20.98 22.77 -14.54
C THR A 71 -20.76 21.51 -15.39
N PRO A 72 -21.69 21.16 -16.31
CA PRO A 72 -21.57 19.97 -17.14
C PRO A 72 -20.36 20.03 -18.06
N ILE A 73 -19.78 18.87 -18.35
CA ILE A 73 -18.62 18.73 -19.23
C ILE A 73 -19.05 18.96 -20.67
N GLN A 74 -18.32 19.84 -21.37
CA GLN A 74 -18.54 20.12 -22.79
C GLN A 74 -17.76 19.15 -23.70
N PRO A 75 -18.29 18.83 -24.90
CA PRO A 75 -17.56 18.02 -25.87
C PRO A 75 -16.26 18.73 -26.28
N GLY A 76 -15.12 18.06 -26.10
CA GLY A 76 -13.79 18.61 -26.41
C GLY A 76 -13.11 19.39 -25.28
N GLU A 77 -13.73 19.50 -24.10
CA GLU A 77 -13.12 20.15 -22.94
C GLU A 77 -11.82 19.45 -22.52
N LYS A 78 -10.72 20.22 -22.49
CA LYS A 78 -9.36 19.75 -22.19
C LYS A 78 -9.28 19.33 -20.72
N GLU A 79 -8.62 18.19 -20.46
CA GLU A 79 -8.27 17.76 -19.10
C GLU A 79 -7.38 18.86 -18.47
N GLN A 80 -7.79 19.40 -17.31
CA GLN A 80 -7.07 20.46 -16.61
C GLN A 80 -5.93 19.91 -15.75
N VAL A 81 -6.05 18.66 -15.29
CA VAL A 81 -4.94 17.95 -14.65
C VAL A 81 -4.11 17.29 -15.75
N PRO A 82 -2.82 17.65 -15.92
CA PRO A 82 -1.96 16.96 -16.86
C PRO A 82 -1.89 15.50 -16.44
N ARG A 83 -2.42 14.59 -17.26
CA ARG A 83 -2.02 13.19 -17.13
C ARG A 83 -0.49 13.14 -17.24
N PRO A 84 0.21 12.31 -16.45
CA PRO A 84 1.48 11.78 -16.88
C PRO A 84 1.18 10.96 -18.14
N ARG A 85 1.17 11.62 -19.29
CA ARG A 85 1.20 10.95 -20.58
C ARG A 85 2.55 10.27 -20.60
N ARG A 86 2.58 8.94 -20.68
CA ARG A 86 3.74 8.27 -21.32
C ARG A 86 3.99 9.08 -22.58
N ALA A 87 5.15 9.72 -22.64
CA ALA A 87 5.46 10.68 -23.67
C ALA A 87 5.31 9.95 -25.01
N ARG A 88 4.19 10.18 -25.70
CA ARG A 88 4.22 10.08 -27.15
C ARG A 88 5.09 11.24 -27.54
N THR A 89 6.35 10.95 -27.85
CA THR A 89 7.31 11.88 -28.39
C THR A 89 6.68 12.52 -29.62
N LYS A 90 5.93 13.61 -29.40
CA LYS A 90 5.62 14.54 -30.47
C LYS A 90 6.93 15.26 -30.71
N VAL A 91 7.75 14.65 -31.57
CA VAL A 91 8.82 15.34 -32.26
C VAL A 91 8.16 16.53 -32.92
N ARG A 92 8.27 17.71 -32.29
CA ARG A 92 8.02 18.97 -32.95
C ARG A 92 9.09 19.06 -34.03
N ARG A 93 8.74 18.55 -35.22
CA ARG A 93 9.47 18.74 -36.46
C ARG A 93 9.36 20.23 -36.79
N ALA A 94 10.21 21.04 -36.17
CA ALA A 94 10.58 22.34 -36.70
C ALA A 94 11.54 22.11 -37.86
N VAL A 95 11.02 21.51 -38.93
CA VAL A 95 11.63 21.61 -40.25
C VAL A 95 10.70 22.56 -40.98
N ARG A 96 11.26 23.67 -41.48
CA ARG A 96 10.60 24.46 -42.53
C ARG A 96 10.25 23.47 -43.64
N HIS A 97 9.01 23.00 -43.65
CA HIS A 97 8.44 22.36 -44.81
C HIS A 97 8.02 23.52 -45.73
N GLU A 98 8.81 23.73 -46.77
CA GLU A 98 8.24 24.23 -48.02
C GLU A 98 7.02 23.34 -48.36
N ALA A 99 6.02 23.98 -48.97
CA ALA A 99 4.69 23.43 -49.22
C ALA A 99 4.71 21.96 -49.70
N PRO A 100 3.69 21.15 -49.35
CA PRO A 100 3.62 19.77 -49.80
C PRO A 100 3.42 19.76 -51.31
N THR A 101 4.51 19.58 -52.05
CA THR A 101 4.42 19.15 -53.44
C THR A 101 3.94 17.71 -53.40
N ASP A 102 2.92 17.41 -54.21
CA ASP A 102 2.28 16.10 -54.40
C ASP A 102 3.22 15.07 -55.08
N GLN A 103 4.49 15.06 -54.67
CA GLN A 103 5.56 14.25 -55.22
C GLN A 103 5.69 12.99 -54.39
N ARG A 104 5.65 11.84 -55.08
CA ARG A 104 5.90 10.54 -54.45
C ARG A 104 7.30 10.56 -53.84
N PRO A 105 7.47 10.06 -52.59
CA PRO A 105 8.74 10.12 -51.90
C PRO A 105 9.83 9.44 -52.70
N THR A 106 11.00 10.08 -52.76
CA THR A 106 12.14 9.56 -53.50
C THR A 106 12.76 8.39 -52.72
N TYR A 107 13.35 7.40 -53.41
CA TYR A 107 13.99 6.24 -52.76
C TYR A 107 15.01 6.63 -51.67
N SER A 108 15.74 7.73 -51.87
CA SER A 108 16.68 8.27 -50.87
C SER A 108 15.99 8.77 -49.59
N GLU A 109 14.80 9.36 -49.70
CA GLU A 109 14.01 9.83 -48.56
C GLU A 109 13.48 8.65 -47.75
N ILE A 110 13.01 7.60 -48.44
CA ILE A 110 12.59 6.35 -47.81
C ILE A 110 13.77 5.70 -47.07
N GLY A 111 14.97 5.69 -47.68
CA GLY A 111 16.18 5.18 -47.04
C GLY A 111 16.56 5.96 -45.77
N ARG A 112 16.51 7.30 -45.82
CA ARG A 112 16.77 8.14 -44.64
C ARG A 112 15.76 7.90 -43.54
N GLU A 113 14.48 7.86 -43.87
CA GLU A 113 13.43 7.63 -42.88
C GLU A 113 13.50 6.21 -42.27
N ALA A 114 13.90 5.21 -43.05
CA ALA A 114 14.15 3.87 -42.52
C ALA A 114 15.32 3.85 -41.52
N ILE A 115 16.42 4.56 -41.81
CA ILE A 115 17.57 4.70 -40.89
C ILE A 115 17.15 5.42 -39.61
N ASP A 116 16.41 6.53 -39.72
CA ASP A 116 15.94 7.29 -38.56
C ASP A 116 15.06 6.44 -37.66
N ARG A 117 14.13 5.68 -38.24
CA ARG A 117 13.28 4.73 -37.49
C ARG A 117 14.09 3.61 -36.85
N LEU A 118 15.12 3.07 -37.52
CA LEU A 118 16.01 2.06 -36.93
C LEU A 118 16.80 2.62 -35.74
N VAL A 119 17.29 3.86 -35.84
CA VAL A 119 17.98 4.54 -34.73
C VAL A 119 17.01 4.79 -33.56
N GLU A 120 15.79 5.23 -33.85
CA GLU A 120 14.76 5.45 -32.84
C GLU A 120 14.39 4.15 -32.12
N LEU A 121 14.11 3.08 -32.87
CA LEU A 121 13.87 1.74 -32.31
C LEU A 121 15.07 1.23 -31.50
N GLY A 122 16.30 1.48 -31.96
CA GLY A 122 17.52 1.13 -31.22
C GLY A 122 17.59 1.82 -29.86
N ARG A 123 17.23 3.11 -29.81
CA ARG A 123 17.14 3.86 -28.55
C ARG A 123 16.02 3.33 -27.67
N GLU A 124 14.84 3.06 -28.22
CA GLU A 124 13.72 2.49 -27.47
C GLU A 124 14.10 1.13 -26.87
N VAL A 125 14.70 0.22 -27.63
CA VAL A 125 15.17 -1.08 -27.13
C VAL A 125 16.23 -0.90 -26.03
N ALA A 126 17.16 0.04 -26.18
CA ALA A 126 18.15 0.34 -25.14
C ALA A 126 17.49 0.85 -23.85
N THR A 127 16.52 1.77 -23.95
CA THR A 127 15.78 2.28 -22.79
C THR A 127 14.94 1.19 -22.13
N LEU A 128 14.27 0.33 -22.92
CA LEU A 128 13.49 -0.78 -22.40
C LEU A 128 14.39 -1.78 -21.66
N ARG A 129 15.56 -2.13 -22.21
CA ARG A 129 16.54 -3.00 -21.54
C ARG A 129 17.06 -2.39 -20.24
N ALA A 130 17.33 -1.08 -20.20
CA ALA A 130 17.73 -0.40 -18.97
C ALA A 130 16.61 -0.43 -17.92
N SER A 131 15.37 -0.14 -18.34
CA SER A 131 14.20 -0.18 -17.45
C SER A 131 13.93 -1.58 -16.91
N LEU A 132 14.14 -2.63 -17.71
CA LEU A 132 14.01 -4.02 -17.27
C LEU A 132 15.05 -4.36 -16.20
N ARG A 133 16.32 -3.95 -16.37
CA ARG A 133 17.36 -4.18 -15.35
C ARG A 133 17.01 -3.50 -14.03
N SER A 134 16.64 -2.23 -14.07
CA SER A 134 16.21 -1.49 -12.88
C SER A 134 14.98 -2.12 -12.23
N ALA A 135 13.98 -2.54 -13.01
CA ALA A 135 12.80 -3.21 -12.45
C ALA A 135 13.14 -4.58 -11.82
N MET A 136 14.13 -5.31 -12.37
CA MET A 136 14.61 -6.56 -11.77
C MET A 136 15.37 -6.31 -10.46
N GLU A 137 16.17 -5.26 -10.38
CA GLU A 137 16.86 -4.84 -9.15
C GLU A 137 15.86 -4.43 -8.07
N GLU A 138 14.89 -3.57 -8.39
CA GLU A 138 13.82 -3.17 -7.47
C GLU A 138 13.00 -4.37 -6.99
N ALA A 139 12.69 -5.32 -7.89
CA ALA A 139 11.96 -6.54 -7.51
C ALA A 139 12.78 -7.44 -6.59
N ARG A 140 14.10 -7.46 -6.73
CA ARG A 140 15.00 -8.19 -5.83
C ARG A 140 15.04 -7.53 -4.46
N GLU A 141 15.26 -6.23 -4.39
CA GLU A 141 15.26 -5.46 -3.14
C GLU A 141 13.92 -5.59 -2.39
N ALA A 142 12.80 -5.55 -3.12
CA ALA A 142 11.48 -5.74 -2.54
C ALA A 142 11.27 -7.15 -1.96
N ARG A 143 11.91 -8.19 -2.53
CA ARG A 143 11.89 -9.55 -1.97
C ARG A 143 12.73 -9.62 -0.71
N GLU A 144 13.94 -9.09 -0.74
CA GLU A 144 14.84 -9.06 0.42
C GLU A 144 14.20 -8.31 1.60
N ALA A 145 13.56 -7.17 1.34
CA ALA A 145 12.81 -6.40 2.35
C ALA A 145 11.62 -7.18 2.92
N ARG A 146 10.91 -7.96 2.10
CA ARG A 146 9.82 -8.84 2.56
C ARG A 146 10.34 -9.97 3.46
N ASP A 147 11.43 -10.61 3.06
CA ASP A 147 12.05 -11.70 3.83
C ASP A 147 12.58 -11.19 5.18
N GLU A 148 13.13 -9.97 5.23
CA GLU A 148 13.48 -9.30 6.49
C GLU A 148 12.27 -8.99 7.36
N ALA A 149 11.20 -8.44 6.78
CA ALA A 149 9.98 -8.15 7.51
C ALA A 149 9.36 -9.43 8.08
N GLU A 150 9.36 -10.53 7.31
CA GLU A 150 8.85 -11.82 7.76
C GLU A 150 9.71 -12.41 8.88
N ARG A 151 11.05 -12.32 8.79
CA ARG A 151 11.96 -12.72 9.87
C ARG A 151 11.68 -11.94 11.16
N ARG A 152 11.50 -10.61 11.06
CA ARG A 152 11.15 -9.78 12.22
C ARG A 152 9.78 -10.16 12.79
N ALA A 153 8.80 -10.41 11.94
CA ALA A 153 7.47 -10.85 12.38
C ALA A 153 7.53 -12.19 13.13
N ARG A 154 8.31 -13.16 12.64
CA ARG A 154 8.52 -14.45 13.33
C ARG A 154 9.18 -14.28 14.69
N MET A 155 10.26 -13.50 14.77
CA MET A 155 10.93 -13.22 16.05
C MET A 155 9.99 -12.53 17.05
N LEU A 156 9.18 -11.57 16.60
CA LEU A 156 8.20 -10.89 17.45
C LEU A 156 7.09 -11.85 17.89
N ALA A 157 6.61 -12.73 17.02
CA ALA A 157 5.61 -13.73 17.36
C ALA A 157 6.12 -14.73 18.40
N GLU A 158 7.37 -15.18 18.27
CA GLU A 158 8.03 -16.03 19.28
C GLU A 158 8.15 -15.29 20.62
N ARG A 159 8.55 -14.01 20.59
CA ARG A 159 8.65 -13.20 21.81
C ARG A 159 7.31 -12.99 22.49
N VAL A 160 6.24 -12.79 21.72
CA VAL A 160 4.87 -12.68 22.26
C VAL A 160 4.49 -13.99 22.95
N ARG A 161 4.67 -15.14 22.30
CA ARG A 161 4.38 -16.45 22.92
C ARG A 161 5.18 -16.69 24.20
N GLU A 162 6.45 -16.28 24.23
CA GLU A 162 7.29 -16.39 25.42
C GLU A 162 6.77 -15.50 26.56
N LEU A 163 6.37 -14.26 26.26
CA LEU A 163 5.80 -13.35 27.24
C LEU A 163 4.44 -13.81 27.74
N GLU A 164 3.59 -14.35 26.85
CA GLU A 164 2.31 -14.98 27.20
C GLU A 164 2.53 -16.15 28.16
N GLY A 165 3.44 -17.08 27.83
CA GLY A 165 3.76 -18.21 28.72
C GLY A 165 4.32 -17.76 30.08
N ARG A 166 5.15 -16.71 30.11
CA ARG A 166 5.63 -16.12 31.38
C ARG A 166 4.48 -15.50 32.19
N ALA A 167 3.55 -14.82 31.54
CA ALA A 167 2.39 -14.24 32.19
C ALA A 167 1.46 -15.33 32.75
N GLU A 168 1.21 -16.41 32.00
CA GLU A 168 0.42 -17.56 32.45
C GLU A 168 1.06 -18.24 33.67
N MET A 169 2.38 -18.46 33.65
CA MET A 169 3.09 -19.02 34.81
C MET A 169 3.03 -18.09 36.03
N ALA A 170 3.25 -16.78 35.83
CA ALA A 170 3.13 -15.80 36.90
C ALA A 170 1.72 -15.80 37.49
N GLU A 171 0.68 -15.86 36.66
CA GLU A 171 -0.71 -15.95 37.11
C GLU A 171 -0.99 -17.24 37.89
N ALA A 172 -0.52 -18.39 37.40
CA ALA A 172 -0.68 -19.67 38.10
C ALA A 172 0.03 -19.67 39.47
N ASN A 173 1.24 -19.10 39.54
CA ASN A 173 1.98 -18.94 40.79
C ASN A 173 1.23 -18.03 41.77
N LEU A 174 0.73 -16.87 41.30
CA LEU A 174 -0.05 -15.94 42.13
C LEU A 174 -1.35 -16.58 42.63
N ARG A 175 -2.06 -17.35 41.80
CA ARG A 175 -3.27 -18.09 42.21
C ARG A 175 -2.96 -19.12 43.29
N THR A 176 -1.85 -19.83 43.15
CA THR A 176 -1.40 -20.83 44.14
C THR A 176 -1.05 -20.17 45.47
N LEU A 177 -0.33 -19.04 45.45
CA LEU A 177 0.02 -18.30 46.65
C LEU A 177 -1.21 -17.67 47.31
N LEU A 178 -2.18 -17.17 46.54
CA LEU A 178 -3.45 -16.70 47.07
C LEU A 178 -4.26 -17.83 47.72
N ALA A 179 -4.24 -19.03 47.16
CA ALA A 179 -4.87 -20.20 47.76
C ALA A 179 -4.15 -20.61 49.07
N ALA A 180 -2.81 -20.61 49.08
CA ALA A 180 -2.01 -20.88 50.26
C ALA A 180 -2.22 -19.85 51.37
N ALA A 181 -2.25 -18.54 51.04
CA ALA A 181 -2.48 -17.44 51.98
C ALA A 181 -3.93 -17.37 52.49
N LYS A 182 -4.89 -17.99 51.80
CA LYS A 182 -6.26 -18.18 52.32
C LYS A 182 -6.34 -19.34 53.32
N GLY A 183 -5.45 -20.33 53.23
CA GLY A 183 -5.38 -21.48 54.14
C GLY A 183 -4.44 -21.30 55.33
N ALA A 184 -3.36 -20.52 55.17
CA ALA A 184 -2.43 -20.12 56.21
C ALA A 184 -2.56 -18.62 56.42
N GLY A 185 -2.89 -18.18 57.64
CA GLY A 185 -3.03 -16.76 57.98
C GLY A 185 -1.88 -15.90 57.44
N ARG A 186 -2.22 -14.65 57.08
CA ARG A 186 -1.52 -13.63 56.27
C ARG A 186 -0.01 -13.39 56.51
N ASP A 187 0.61 -14.02 57.50
CA ASP A 187 1.97 -13.74 58.00
C ASP A 187 3.07 -14.71 57.52
N ARG A 188 2.83 -15.52 56.48
CA ARG A 188 3.81 -16.55 56.02
C ARG A 188 4.30 -16.45 54.58
N LEU A 189 3.94 -15.43 53.81
CA LEU A 189 4.58 -15.19 52.50
C LEU A 189 5.89 -14.43 52.75
N GLY A 190 7.03 -15.11 52.60
CA GLY A 190 8.35 -14.51 52.81
C GLY A 190 8.77 -13.63 51.63
N ASP A 191 9.50 -12.54 51.91
CA ASP A 191 10.00 -11.59 50.90
C ASP A 191 10.79 -12.27 49.77
N THR A 192 11.43 -13.40 50.05
CA THR A 192 12.17 -14.23 49.09
C THR A 192 11.29 -14.89 48.03
N GLU A 193 10.08 -15.33 48.38
CA GLU A 193 9.12 -15.90 47.41
C GLU A 193 8.55 -14.81 46.52
N MET A 194 8.36 -13.61 47.07
CA MET A 194 7.89 -12.45 46.31
C MET A 194 8.97 -11.93 45.34
N GLU A 195 10.25 -11.94 45.73
CA GLU A 195 11.37 -11.62 44.84
C GLU A 195 11.53 -12.64 43.69
N ALA A 196 11.33 -13.94 43.95
CA ALA A 196 11.41 -14.97 42.92
C ALA A 196 10.38 -14.76 41.79
N ILE A 197 9.16 -14.35 42.14
CA ILE A 197 8.07 -14.07 41.17
C ILE A 197 8.37 -12.82 40.35
N LEU A 198 8.89 -11.78 41.00
CA LEU A 198 9.28 -10.55 40.32
C LEU A 198 10.49 -10.77 39.40
N GLY A 199 11.41 -11.66 39.75
CA GLY A 199 12.54 -12.07 38.91
C GLY A 199 12.10 -12.73 37.58
N VAL A 200 11.05 -13.56 37.62
CA VAL A 200 10.48 -14.20 36.42
C VAL A 200 9.84 -13.17 35.47
N LEU A 201 9.18 -12.14 36.02
CA LEU A 201 8.57 -11.04 35.26
C LEU A 201 9.60 -10.06 34.69
N LYS A 202 10.71 -9.81 35.40
CA LYS A 202 11.74 -8.84 35.01
C LYS A 202 12.79 -9.39 34.03
N GLY A 203 12.86 -10.71 33.88
CA GLY A 203 13.57 -11.35 32.78
C GLY A 203 15.05 -11.68 33.03
N GLY A 204 15.41 -12.28 34.17
CA GLY A 204 16.63 -13.08 34.28
C GLY A 204 17.35 -13.05 35.64
N GLU A 205 17.96 -14.20 35.97
CA GLU A 205 18.87 -14.54 37.09
C GLU A 205 18.25 -14.72 38.49
N GLY A 206 17.92 -15.98 38.79
CA GLY A 206 17.53 -16.41 40.13
C GLY A 206 17.09 -17.88 40.20
N ALA A 207 17.75 -18.78 39.46
CA ALA A 207 17.60 -20.20 39.73
C ALA A 207 18.55 -20.57 40.88
N PRO A 208 18.08 -21.08 42.03
CA PRO A 208 18.99 -21.62 43.03
C PRO A 208 19.59 -22.90 42.47
N SER A 209 20.87 -22.84 42.13
CA SER A 209 21.71 -24.01 41.87
C SER A 209 21.51 -25.02 43.01
N GLN A 210 20.85 -26.13 42.70
CA GLN A 210 20.83 -27.28 43.57
C GLN A 210 22.28 -27.73 43.73
N ARG A 211 22.84 -27.49 44.92
CA ARG A 211 24.09 -28.13 45.33
C ARG A 211 23.80 -29.62 45.33
N SER A 212 24.43 -30.32 44.40
CA SER A 212 24.58 -31.76 44.44
C SER A 212 25.22 -32.11 45.79
N GLU A 213 24.44 -32.68 46.69
CA GLU A 213 24.96 -33.44 47.81
C GLU A 213 25.68 -34.65 47.23
N GLU A 214 26.99 -34.52 46.98
CA GLU A 214 27.88 -35.67 46.87
C GLU A 214 27.95 -36.33 48.25
N THR A 215 27.13 -37.37 48.41
CA THR A 215 27.25 -38.35 49.48
C THR A 215 28.63 -39.00 49.43
N HIS A 216 29.54 -38.54 50.29
CA HIS A 216 30.72 -39.28 50.69
C HIS A 216 30.31 -40.31 51.76
N ALA A 217 29.93 -41.50 51.31
CA ALA A 217 29.93 -42.73 52.09
C ALA A 217 30.77 -43.71 51.26
N GLY A 218 32.02 -44.00 51.62
CA GLY A 218 32.37 -44.69 52.84
C GLY A 218 32.75 -46.11 52.44
N ASP A 219 33.84 -46.24 51.68
CA ASP A 219 34.43 -47.52 51.31
C ASP A 219 35.46 -47.87 52.40
N LEU A 220 35.05 -48.74 53.31
CA LEU A 220 35.87 -49.29 54.40
C LEU A 220 35.84 -50.81 54.31
N ALA A 221 37.04 -51.35 54.08
CA ALA A 221 37.56 -52.69 54.39
C ALA A 221 37.06 -53.89 53.56
#